data_AF-A0A928PFH2-F1
#
_entry.id   AF-A0A928PFH2-F1
#
_cell.length_a   1.000
_cell.length_b   1.000
_cell.length_c   1.000
_cell.angle_alpha   90.00
_cell.angle_beta   90.00
_cell.angle_gamma   90.00
#
_symmetry.space_group_name_H-M   'P 1'
#
loop_
_entity.id
_entity.type
_entity.pdbx_description
1 polymer ?
#
loop_
_entity_poly.entity_id
_entity_poly.type
_entity_poly.pdbx_seq_one_letter_code
_entity_poly.pdbx_strand_id
1 'polypeptide(L)'
;MSLFLACALTVLIEVPFLALFGFRSRYAVTVTVCANVITNLTLNLCLRFLLPPSLLSLACGEIAVVLAEFALYRIAFGKKRELFLLTLAANVLSCGLGMVVF
;
A
#
# COMPACT_ATOMS: atom_id res chain seq x y z
N MET A 1 -16.04 -8.38 2.24
CA MET A 1 -14.98 -7.59 2.92
C MET A 1 -15.35 -6.12 2.92
N SER A 2 -15.33 -5.44 4.07
CA SER A 2 -15.54 -3.98 4.10
C SER A 2 -14.25 -3.29 3.66
N LEU A 3 -14.30 -2.65 2.48
CA LEU A 3 -13.21 -1.89 1.84
C LEU A 3 -12.40 -1.04 2.83
N PHE A 4 -13.11 -0.42 3.78
CA PHE A 4 -12.54 0.43 4.81
C PHE A 4 -11.67 -0.31 5.84
N LEU A 5 -11.99 -1.56 6.19
CA LEU A 5 -11.18 -2.34 7.13
C LEU A 5 -9.87 -2.77 6.50
N ALA A 6 -9.89 -3.17 5.23
CA ALA A 6 -8.69 -3.51 4.47
C ALA A 6 -7.74 -2.30 4.39
N CYS A 7 -8.30 -1.14 4.05
CA CYS A 7 -7.57 0.12 4.00
C CYS A 7 -7.05 0.58 5.37
N ALA A 8 -7.83 0.38 6.44
CA ALA A 8 -7.39 0.72 7.79
C ALA A 8 -6.23 -0.18 8.23
N LEU A 9 -6.31 -1.48 7.89
CA LEU A 9 -5.26 -2.45 8.21
C LEU A 9 -3.95 -2.10 7.50
N THR A 10 -3.98 -1.77 6.20
CA THR A 10 -2.77 -1.35 5.47
C THR A 10 -2.15 -0.10 6.08
N VAL A 11 -2.94 0.93 6.37
CA VAL A 11 -2.44 2.15 7.02
C VAL A 11 -1.82 1.85 8.39
N LEU A 12 -2.46 1.00 9.19
CA LEU A 12 -1.97 0.61 10.52
C LEU A 12 -0.65 -0.18 10.48
N ILE A 13 -0.32 -0.82 9.36
CA ILE A 13 0.92 -1.60 9.19
C ILE A 13 2.00 -0.75 8.52
N GLU A 14 1.67 -0.06 7.43
CA GLU A 14 2.65 0.64 6.60
C GLU A 14 3.22 1.89 7.28
N VAL A 15 2.40 2.64 8.02
CA VAL A 15 2.84 3.84 8.73
C VAL A 15 3.90 3.51 9.79
N PRO A 16 3.69 2.56 10.73
CA PRO A 16 4.73 2.20 11.68
C PRO A 16 5.92 1.53 10.99
N PHE A 17 5.71 0.74 9.93
CA PHE A 17 6.81 0.14 9.17
C PHE A 17 7.74 1.23 8.60
N LEU A 18 7.22 2.20 7.84
CA LEU A 18 8.01 3.31 7.32
C LEU A 18 8.63 4.18 8.43
N ALA A 19 7.92 4.35 9.55
CA ALA A 19 8.46 5.04 10.73
C ALA A 19 9.69 4.34 11.32
N LEU A 20 9.76 3.00 11.31
CA LEU A 20 10.95 2.25 11.76
C LEU A 20 12.18 2.56 10.89
N PHE A 21 11.98 2.85 9.60
CA PHE A 21 13.04 3.20 8.64
C PHE A 21 13.30 4.72 8.52
N GLY A 22 12.85 5.51 9.50
CA GLY A 22 13.21 6.93 9.63
C GLY A 22 12.22 7.91 8.97
N PHE A 23 11.12 7.43 8.38
CA PHE A 23 10.07 8.29 7.81
C PHE A 23 9.02 8.65 8.87
N ARG A 24 9.43 9.44 9.87
CA ARG A 24 8.61 9.77 11.07
C ARG A 24 7.96 11.15 11.06
N SER A 25 8.29 12.00 10.08
CA SER A 25 7.76 13.36 10.05
C SER A 25 6.25 13.35 9.82
N ARG A 26 5.53 14.38 10.30
CA ARG A 26 4.09 14.52 10.02
C ARG A 26 3.80 14.47 8.53
N TYR A 27 4.65 15.11 7.73
CA TYR A 27 4.58 15.05 6.27
C TYR A 27 4.70 13.61 5.74
N ALA A 28 5.66 12.82 6.25
CA ALA A 28 5.82 11.44 5.81
C ALA A 28 4.61 10.57 6.16
N VAL A 29 4.11 10.69 7.39
CA VAL A 29 2.90 9.98 7.82
C VAL A 29 1.71 10.36 6.93
N THR A 30 1.48 11.65 6.69
CA THR A 30 0.37 12.10 5.83
C THR A 30 0.49 11.54 4.42
N VAL A 31 1.67 11.58 3.82
CA VAL A 31 1.89 11.04 2.47
C VAL A 31 1.64 9.53 2.43
N THR A 32 2.15 8.77 3.40
CA THR A 32 1.94 7.32 3.50
C THR A 32 0.47 6.96 3.64
N VAL A 33 -0.25 7.65 4.54
CA VAL A 33 -1.69 7.44 4.72
C VAL A 33 -2.45 7.76 3.44
N CYS A 34 -2.22 8.93 2.84
CA CYS A 34 -2.92 9.34 1.63
C CYS A 34 -2.63 8.40 0.46
N ALA A 35 -1.37 8.00 0.27
CA ALA A 35 -0.97 7.06 -0.76
C ALA A 35 -1.73 5.74 -0.60
N ASN A 36 -1.64 5.12 0.58
CA ASN A 36 -2.32 3.86 0.90
C ASN A 36 -3.83 3.94 0.71
N VAL A 37 -4.48 5.01 1.21
CA VAL A 37 -5.92 5.19 1.08
C VAL A 37 -6.34 5.26 -0.37
N ILE A 38 -5.63 6.04 -1.19
CA ILE A 38 -5.97 6.18 -2.61
C ILE A 38 -5.73 4.87 -3.35
N THR A 39 -4.57 4.24 -3.17
CA THR A 39 -4.16 3.05 -3.93
C THR A 39 -4.96 1.82 -3.52
N ASN A 40 -5.10 1.53 -2.22
CA ASN A 40 -5.86 0.38 -1.74
C ASN A 40 -7.35 0.51 -2.01
N LEU A 41 -7.94 1.71 -1.83
CA LEU A 41 -9.35 1.89 -2.15
C LEU A 41 -9.60 1.71 -3.65
N THR A 42 -8.73 2.26 -4.50
CA THR A 42 -8.80 2.11 -5.96
C THR A 42 -8.68 0.64 -6.35
N LEU A 43 -7.68 -0.09 -5.83
CA LEU A 43 -7.49 -1.50 -6.10
C LEU A 43 -8.72 -2.31 -5.70
N ASN A 44 -9.22 -2.12 -4.48
CA ASN A 44 -10.35 -2.88 -4.00
C ASN A 44 -11.65 -2.56 -4.79
N LEU A 45 -11.84 -1.31 -5.25
CA LEU A 45 -12.94 -0.95 -6.14
C LEU A 45 -12.81 -1.64 -7.50
N CYS A 46 -11.60 -1.65 -8.08
CA CYS A 46 -11.30 -2.35 -9.34
C CYS A 46 -11.55 -3.85 -9.22
N LEU A 47 -11.06 -4.50 -8.16
CA LEU A 47 -11.29 -5.94 -7.92
C LEU A 47 -12.76 -6.27 -7.70
N ARG A 48 -13.54 -5.35 -7.12
CA ARG A 48 -14.96 -5.59 -6.85
C ARG A 48 -15.86 -5.39 -8.07
N PHE A 49 -15.55 -4.43 -8.93
CA PHE A 49 -16.48 -3.98 -9.98
C PHE A 49 -15.95 -4.10 -11.41
N LEU A 50 -14.64 -4.12 -11.62
CA LEU A 50 -14.03 -4.07 -12.96
C LEU A 50 -13.29 -5.35 -13.34
N LEU A 51 -12.66 -6.03 -12.39
CA LEU A 51 -11.78 -7.16 -12.65
C LEU A 51 -12.43 -8.49 -12.28
N PRO A 52 -12.10 -9.59 -13.00
CA PRO A 52 -12.57 -10.91 -12.63
C PRO A 52 -11.97 -11.35 -11.28
N PRO A 53 -12.74 -12.05 -10.43
CA PRO A 53 -12.25 -12.52 -9.13
C PRO A 53 -11.27 -13.68 -9.33
N SER A 54 -10.00 -13.34 -9.56
CA SER A 54 -8.92 -14.29 -9.81
C SER A 54 -7.65 -13.88 -9.07
N LEU A 55 -6.83 -14.87 -8.69
CA LEU A 55 -5.50 -14.63 -8.09
C LEU A 55 -4.60 -13.79 -9.01
N LEU A 56 -4.75 -13.94 -10.33
CA LEU A 56 -4.01 -13.15 -11.31
C LEU A 56 -4.39 -11.67 -11.24
N SER A 57 -5.69 -11.36 -11.18
CA SER A 57 -6.18 -9.98 -11.06
C SER A 57 -5.74 -9.33 -9.76
N LEU A 58 -5.74 -10.08 -8.66
CA LEU A 58 -5.20 -9.62 -7.37
C LEU A 58 -3.71 -9.32 -7.48
N ALA A 59 -2.90 -10.28 -7.96
CA ALA A 59 -1.46 -10.12 -8.08
C ALA A 59 -1.06 -8.94 -8.99
N CYS A 60 -1.70 -8.80 -10.15
CA CYS A 60 -1.47 -7.66 -11.04
C CYS A 60 -1.85 -6.33 -10.39
N GLY A 61 -2.95 -6.31 -9.63
CA GLY A 61 -3.41 -5.13 -8.91
C GLY A 61 -2.46 -4.71 -7.80
N GLU A 62 -1.98 -5.64 -6.98
CA GLU A 62 -0.99 -5.41 -5.93
C GLU A 62 0.33 -4.87 -6.50
N ILE A 63 0.81 -5.44 -7.62
CA ILE A 63 2.00 -4.92 -8.31
C ILE A 63 1.78 -3.47 -8.76
N ALA A 64 0.59 -3.14 -9.29
CA ALA A 64 0.27 -1.78 -9.70
C ALA A 64 0.24 -0.82 -8.50
N VAL A 65 -0.30 -1.25 -7.36
CA VAL A 65 -0.30 -0.46 -6.10
C VAL A 65 1.13 -0.19 -5.66
N VAL A 66 1.99 -1.22 -5.57
CA VAL A 66 3.40 -1.05 -5.19
C VAL A 66 4.12 -0.05 -6.08
N LEU A 67 3.91 -0.14 -7.40
CA LEU A 67 4.53 0.79 -8.36
C LEU A 67 4.01 2.22 -8.19
N ALA A 68 2.71 2.39 -7.97
CA ALA A 68 2.08 3.69 -7.76
C ALA A 68 2.57 4.34 -6.44
N GLU A 69 2.59 3.59 -5.34
CA GLU A 69 3.08 4.07 -4.04
C GLU A 69 4.57 4.40 -4.11
N PHE A 70 5.37 3.56 -4.76
CA PHE A 70 6.78 3.85 -4.96
C PHE A 70 6.99 5.16 -5.73
N ALA A 71 6.19 5.41 -6.77
CA ALA A 71 6.24 6.66 -7.52
C ALA A 71 5.87 7.86 -6.63
N LEU A 72 4.79 7.76 -5.84
CA LEU A 72 4.36 8.80 -4.91
C LEU A 72 5.43 9.09 -3.85
N TYR A 73 6.00 8.04 -3.24
CA TYR A 73 7.06 8.17 -2.25
C TYR A 73 8.35 8.70 -2.83
N ARG A 74 8.69 8.36 -4.08
CA ARG A 74 9.84 8.93 -4.76
C ARG A 74 9.68 10.43 -5.03
N ILE A 75 8.46 10.86 -5.37
CA ILE A 75 8.14 12.30 -5.54
C ILE A 75 8.21 13.01 -4.18
N ALA A 76 7.66 12.41 -3.12
CA ALA A 76 7.57 13.04 -1.81
C ALA A 76 8.87 13.03 -1.00
N PHE A 77 9.66 11.95 -1.07
CA PHE A 77 10.85 11.71 -0.25
C PHE A 77 12.17 11.70 -1.02
N GLY A 78 12.11 11.89 -2.34
CA GLY A 78 13.26 11.94 -3.22
C GLY A 78 13.78 10.56 -3.66
N LYS A 79 14.92 10.56 -4.36
CA LYS A 79 15.52 9.34 -4.91
C LYS A 79 16.38 8.63 -3.86
N LYS A 80 15.77 7.73 -3.07
CA LYS A 80 16.51 6.73 -2.28
C LYS A 80 16.34 5.35 -2.91
N ARG A 81 17.44 4.59 -3.04
CA ARG A 81 17.40 3.23 -3.61
C ARG A 81 16.56 2.27 -2.75
N GLU A 82 16.57 2.49 -1.44
CA GLU A 82 15.88 1.66 -0.46
C GLU A 82 14.35 1.85 -0.47
N LEU A 83 13.85 2.98 -0.98
CA LEU A 83 12.40 3.28 -1.00
C LEU A 83 11.60 2.22 -1.76
N PHE A 84 12.13 1.68 -2.85
CA PHE A 84 11.44 0.62 -3.60
C PHE A 84 11.28 -0.64 -2.75
N LEU A 85 12.37 -1.09 -2.12
CA LEU A 85 12.37 -2.28 -1.28
C LEU A 85 11.47 -2.10 -0.05
N LEU A 86 11.48 -0.91 0.55
CA LEU A 86 10.61 -0.60 1.68
C LEU A 86 9.13 -0.60 1.28
N THR A 87 8.79 -0.02 0.14
CA THR A 87 7.40 -0.01 -0.38
C THR A 87 6.94 -1.43 -0.66
N LEU A 88 7.77 -2.22 -1.38
CA LEU A 88 7.46 -3.62 -1.68
C LEU A 88 7.28 -4.44 -0.40
N ALA A 89 8.18 -4.31 0.57
CA ALA A 89 8.09 -5.03 1.83
C ALA A 89 6.83 -4.66 2.63
N ALA A 90 6.48 -3.37 2.69
CA ALA A 90 5.29 -2.90 3.38
C ALA A 90 4.00 -3.48 2.77
N ASN A 91 3.90 -3.45 1.44
CA ASN A 91 2.75 -3.99 0.71
C ASN A 91 2.66 -5.51 0.83
N VAL A 92 3.79 -6.24 0.74
CA VAL A 92 3.80 -7.71 0.92
C VAL A 92 3.35 -8.08 2.33
N LEU A 93 3.81 -7.36 3.36
CA LEU A 93 3.38 -7.58 4.74
C LEU A 93 1.89 -7.28 4.92
N SER A 94 1.42 -6.15 4.42
CA SER A 94 0.01 -5.76 4.50
C SER A 94 -0.91 -6.72 3.74
N CYS A 95 -0.56 -7.11 2.53
CA CYS A 95 -1.34 -8.04 1.71
C CYS A 95 -1.35 -9.44 2.34
N GLY A 96 -0.20 -9.92 2.81
CA GLY A 96 -0.10 -11.20 3.52
C GLY A 96 -0.94 -11.23 4.80
N LEU A 97 -0.90 -10.18 5.61
CA LEU A 97 -1.75 -10.06 6.79
C LEU A 97 -3.24 -9.95 6.41
N GLY A 98 -3.56 -9.23 5.34
CA GLY A 98 -4.91 -9.17 4.79
C GLY A 98 -5.46 -10.56 4.45
N MET A 99 -4.67 -11.43 3.81
CA MET A 99 -5.06 -12.82 3.49
C MET A 99 -5.21 -13.74 4.71
N VAL A 100 -4.55 -13.43 5.83
CA VAL A 100 -4.67 -14.23 7.06
C VAL A 100 -5.90 -13.81 7.87
N VAL A 101 -6.22 -12.51 7.86
CA VAL A 101 -7.29 -11.93 8.67
C VAL A 101 -8.67 -12.03 7.98
N PHE A 102 -8.70 -12.09 6.64
CA PHE A 102 -9.93 -12.08 5.84
C PHE A 102 -10.00 -13.25 4.85
#